data_AF-A0A924QA83-F1
#
_entry.id   AF-A0A924QA83-F1
#
_cell.length_a   1.000
_cell.length_b   1.000
_cell.length_c   1.000
_cell.angle_alpha   90.00
_cell.angle_beta   90.00
_cell.angle_gamma   90.00
#
_symmetry.space_group_name_H-M   'P 1'
#
loop_
_entity.id
_entity.type
_entity.pdbx_description
1 polymer ?
#
loop_
_entity_poly.entity_id
_entity_poly.type
_entity_poly.pdbx_seq_one_letter_code
_entity_poly.pdbx_strand_id
1 'polypeptide(L)'
;MRPTPTPTRQEATKPFADAAEALDDPERAYISRYALGRDYHKVLRNKLQSFAEAINTQIAAHQFRVFTDSAPVMEIPLAVKAGLGWRGKHTLLLNRERGSMFFLGEIYTSLQLAPPAAQNEHCGTCTACIDVCPTQAIIGPHRLDARKCISYLTIELKSAIPVEFRKAMGNRIYGCDDCQLVCPWNKFAQRTPIPDFEPRNGLDSATLVELFAWTEADFNQRLQGSPIRRIGHERWLRNIAVALGNAPTSASVNQALQLRAGHSSELVREHVAWAMAEQQRLRPD
;
A
#
# COMPACT_ATOMS: atom_id res chain seq x y z
N MET A 1 4.22 -32.81 14.69
CA MET A 1 3.63 -31.47 14.88
C MET A 1 2.64 -31.24 13.76
N ARG A 2 1.34 -31.02 14.05
CA ARG A 2 0.38 -30.65 13.01
C ARG A 2 0.74 -29.24 12.52
N PRO A 3 0.83 -28.98 11.21
CA PRO A 3 0.96 -27.62 10.72
C PRO A 3 -0.24 -26.82 11.24
N THR A 4 0.04 -25.71 11.92
CA THR A 4 -0.97 -24.72 12.28
C THR A 4 -1.65 -24.28 10.98
N PRO A 5 -2.99 -24.26 10.90
CA PRO A 5 -3.68 -23.80 9.70
C PRO A 5 -3.17 -22.41 9.32
N THR A 6 -2.89 -22.22 8.03
CA THR A 6 -2.51 -20.91 7.48
C THR A 6 -3.64 -19.93 7.79
N PRO A 7 -3.38 -18.81 8.49
CA PRO A 7 -4.41 -17.83 8.79
C PRO A 7 -5.01 -17.32 7.48
N THR A 8 -6.32 -17.50 7.31
CA THR A 8 -7.07 -16.92 6.20
C THR A 8 -7.16 -15.41 6.42
N ARG A 9 -7.41 -14.62 5.36
CA ARG A 9 -7.63 -13.16 5.50
C ARG A 9 -8.76 -12.80 6.47
N GLN A 10 -9.70 -13.74 6.73
CA GLN A 10 -10.78 -13.60 7.71
C GLN A 10 -10.28 -13.44 9.16
N GLU A 11 -9.01 -13.75 9.44
CA GLU A 11 -8.36 -13.45 10.74
C GLU A 11 -7.63 -12.10 10.75
N ALA A 12 -8.02 -11.17 9.87
CA ALA A 12 -7.50 -9.81 9.90
C ALA A 12 -7.61 -9.23 11.31
N THR A 13 -6.51 -8.64 11.77
CA THR A 13 -6.43 -8.12 13.12
C THR A 13 -7.49 -7.03 13.32
N LYS A 14 -8.27 -7.09 14.41
CA LYS A 14 -9.40 -6.17 14.72
C LYS A 14 -9.22 -4.70 14.33
N PRO A 15 -8.03 -4.06 14.44
CA PRO A 15 -7.84 -2.66 14.04
C PRO A 15 -8.03 -2.36 12.54
N PHE A 16 -8.06 -3.39 11.66
CA PHE A 16 -8.08 -3.23 10.20
C PHE A 16 -9.17 -4.09 9.52
N ALA A 17 -10.28 -4.36 10.21
CA ALA A 17 -11.39 -5.14 9.68
C ALA A 17 -12.00 -4.52 8.40
N ASP A 18 -12.10 -3.18 8.36
CA ASP A 18 -12.55 -2.42 7.19
C ASP A 18 -11.71 -2.69 5.93
N ALA A 19 -10.39 -2.85 6.12
CA ALA A 19 -9.46 -3.15 5.04
C ALA A 19 -9.67 -4.57 4.51
N ALA A 20 -9.94 -5.53 5.39
CA ALA A 20 -10.21 -6.91 5.01
C ALA A 20 -11.56 -7.03 4.29
N GLU A 21 -12.61 -6.38 4.80
CA GLU A 21 -13.93 -6.29 4.15
C GLU A 21 -13.82 -5.68 2.76
N ALA A 22 -13.04 -4.60 2.60
CA ALA A 22 -12.81 -3.99 1.29
C ALA A 22 -12.01 -4.91 0.34
N LEU A 23 -11.14 -5.80 0.83
CA LEU A 23 -10.43 -6.78 0.00
C LEU A 23 -11.30 -7.97 -0.42
N ASP A 24 -12.28 -8.32 0.41
CA ASP A 24 -13.17 -9.45 0.19
C ASP A 24 -14.39 -9.06 -0.69
N ASP A 25 -14.64 -7.78 -0.89
CA ASP A 25 -15.63 -7.25 -1.83
C ASP A 25 -14.99 -6.96 -3.21
N PRO A 26 -15.26 -7.80 -4.22
CA PRO A 26 -14.62 -7.67 -5.52
C PRO A 26 -15.18 -6.53 -6.39
N GLU A 27 -16.29 -5.89 -6.01
CA GLU A 27 -16.84 -4.71 -6.70
C GLU A 27 -16.24 -3.40 -6.18
N ARG A 28 -15.72 -3.40 -4.95
CA ARG A 28 -15.04 -2.27 -4.33
C ARG A 28 -13.61 -2.12 -4.83
N ALA A 29 -13.15 -0.88 -4.90
CA ALA A 29 -11.75 -0.59 -5.15
C ALA A 29 -10.95 -0.70 -3.86
N TYR A 30 -9.88 -1.49 -3.87
CA TYR A 30 -8.95 -1.52 -2.75
C TYR A 30 -7.75 -0.59 -2.97
N ILE A 31 -7.62 0.37 -2.07
CA ILE A 31 -6.47 1.26 -1.94
C ILE A 31 -5.80 0.96 -0.60
N SER A 32 -4.49 0.75 -0.62
CA SER A 32 -3.70 0.53 0.58
C SER A 32 -3.92 1.64 1.60
N ARG A 33 -4.06 1.26 2.87
CA ARG A 33 -4.54 2.13 3.95
C ARG A 33 -3.69 3.40 4.11
N TYR A 34 -2.39 3.33 3.82
CA TYR A 34 -1.48 4.48 3.93
C TYR A 34 -1.80 5.61 2.93
N ALA A 35 -2.55 5.32 1.86
CA ALA A 35 -2.79 6.23 0.74
C ALA A 35 -4.18 6.88 0.72
N LEU A 36 -5.03 6.57 1.70
CA LEU A 36 -6.42 7.08 1.77
C LEU A 36 -6.51 8.57 2.08
N GLY A 37 -5.56 9.08 2.86
CA GLY A 37 -5.53 10.47 3.31
C GLY A 37 -4.62 11.37 2.48
N ARG A 38 -4.08 12.39 3.14
CA ARG A 38 -3.05 13.26 2.59
C ARG A 38 -1.72 12.53 2.44
N ASP A 39 -0.93 13.04 1.52
CA ASP A 39 0.43 12.60 1.24
C ASP A 39 1.32 12.67 2.48
N TYR A 40 1.66 11.50 3.02
CA TYR A 40 2.43 11.35 4.24
C TYR A 40 3.81 12.00 4.15
N HIS A 41 4.41 12.07 2.95
CA HIS A 41 5.69 12.73 2.75
C HIS A 41 5.65 14.19 3.22
N LYS A 42 4.56 14.90 2.92
CA LYS A 42 4.40 16.31 3.30
C LYS A 42 4.06 16.43 4.78
N VAL A 43 3.15 15.59 5.26
CA VAL A 43 2.70 15.60 6.66
C VAL A 43 3.86 15.31 7.60
N LEU A 44 4.61 14.23 7.36
CA LEU A 44 5.75 13.84 8.20
C LEU A 44 6.90 14.82 8.09
N ARG A 45 7.28 15.26 6.88
CA ARG A 45 8.36 16.23 6.73
C ARG A 45 8.08 17.51 7.50
N ASN A 46 6.85 18.04 7.43
CA ASN A 46 6.49 19.25 8.18
C ASN A 46 6.54 19.02 9.69
N LYS A 47 6.00 17.89 10.19
CA LYS A 47 6.03 17.56 11.62
C LYS A 47 7.46 17.37 12.14
N LEU A 48 8.31 16.68 11.40
CA LEU A 48 9.72 16.46 11.75
C LEU A 48 10.52 17.76 11.69
N GLN A 49 10.25 18.62 10.70
CA GLN A 49 10.89 19.93 10.59
C GLN A 49 10.56 20.81 11.81
N SER A 50 9.28 20.92 12.17
CA SER A 50 8.86 21.68 13.35
C SER A 50 9.45 21.10 14.65
N PHE A 51 9.57 19.77 14.75
CA PHE A 51 10.20 19.13 15.89
C PHE A 51 11.71 19.42 15.98
N ALA A 52 12.43 19.35 14.86
CA ALA A 52 13.85 19.67 14.81
C ALA A 52 14.13 21.15 15.12
N GLU A 53 13.28 22.06 14.63
CA GLU A 53 13.32 23.49 14.98
C GLU A 53 13.09 23.71 16.47
N ALA A 54 12.10 23.02 17.07
CA ALA A 54 11.86 23.09 18.50
C ALA A 54 13.07 22.63 19.31
N ILE A 55 13.74 21.53 18.93
CA ILE A 55 15.00 21.10 19.57
C ILE A 55 16.05 22.21 19.49
N ASN A 56 16.21 22.84 18.32
CA ASN A 56 17.19 23.90 18.12
C ASN A 56 16.93 25.16 18.98
N THR A 57 15.72 25.34 19.52
CA THR A 57 15.45 26.41 20.51
C THR A 57 15.92 26.09 21.93
N GLN A 58 16.17 24.82 22.24
CA GLN A 58 16.44 24.34 23.61
C GLN A 58 17.91 24.02 23.88
N ILE A 59 18.73 23.86 22.83
CA ILE A 59 20.12 23.44 22.95
C ILE A 59 21.03 24.27 22.04
N ALA A 60 22.34 24.09 22.19
CA ALA A 60 23.33 24.76 21.36
C ALA A 60 23.12 24.50 19.86
N ALA A 61 23.54 25.47 19.05
CA ALA A 61 23.45 25.41 17.60
C ALA A 61 24.07 24.12 17.06
N HIS A 62 23.30 23.39 16.25
CA HIS A 62 23.70 22.16 15.60
C HIS A 62 23.08 22.11 14.20
N GLN A 63 23.59 21.24 13.35
CA GLN A 63 23.06 21.03 12.01
C GLN A 63 22.07 19.88 12.02
N PHE A 64 20.96 20.02 11.29
CA PHE A 64 20.03 18.92 11.08
C PHE A 64 19.45 18.92 9.66
N ARG A 65 18.95 17.76 9.24
CA ARG A 65 18.20 17.59 8.00
C ARG A 65 17.14 16.51 8.15
N VAL A 66 15.93 16.81 7.68
CA VAL A 66 14.76 15.93 7.76
C VAL A 66 14.59 15.11 6.48
N PHE A 67 14.24 13.83 6.64
CA PHE A 67 13.93 12.91 5.55
C PHE A 67 12.66 12.10 5.83
N THR A 68 12.05 11.62 4.74
CA THR A 68 10.96 10.63 4.71
C THR A 68 10.83 10.11 3.27
N ASP A 69 10.96 8.80 3.08
CA ASP A 69 10.83 7.94 1.87
C ASP A 69 11.55 8.41 0.59
N SER A 70 11.26 9.63 0.16
CA SER A 70 11.76 10.30 -1.05
C SER A 70 13.27 10.60 -1.09
N ALA A 71 14.04 10.24 -0.07
CA ALA A 71 15.49 10.46 -0.01
C ALA A 71 16.26 9.16 -0.25
N PRO A 72 17.52 9.21 -0.72
CA PRO A 72 18.35 8.02 -0.94
C PRO A 72 18.88 7.45 0.40
N VAL A 73 17.96 7.15 1.32
CA VAL A 73 18.20 6.69 2.68
C VAL A 73 17.40 5.41 2.91
N MET A 74 18.07 4.39 3.42
CA MET A 74 17.40 3.12 3.76
C MET A 74 16.77 3.23 5.15
N GLU A 75 15.51 3.66 5.21
CA GLU A 75 14.78 3.95 6.46
C GLU A 75 14.68 2.74 7.39
N ILE A 76 14.34 1.54 6.86
CA ILE A 76 14.13 0.34 7.68
C ILE A 76 15.39 -0.07 8.47
N PRO A 77 16.58 -0.24 7.85
CA PRO A 77 17.81 -0.47 8.61
C PRO A 77 18.13 0.62 9.65
N LEU A 78 17.86 1.88 9.36
CA LEU A 78 18.08 2.97 10.31
C LEU A 78 17.12 2.90 11.49
N ALA A 79 15.84 2.61 11.24
CA ALA A 79 14.85 2.44 12.29
C ALA A 79 15.17 1.26 13.21
N VAL A 80 15.71 0.16 12.66
CA VAL A 80 16.22 -0.96 13.47
C VAL A 80 17.40 -0.52 14.34
N LYS A 81 18.39 0.18 13.77
CA LYS A 81 19.53 0.73 14.54
C LYS A 81 19.09 1.76 15.58
N ALA A 82 18.01 2.48 15.33
CA ALA A 82 17.38 3.43 16.24
C ALA A 82 16.50 2.74 17.31
N GLY A 83 16.49 1.40 17.37
CA GLY A 83 15.74 0.66 18.39
C GLY A 83 14.22 0.76 18.25
N LEU A 84 13.70 1.22 17.11
CA LEU A 84 12.26 1.40 16.87
C LEU A 84 11.54 0.06 16.64
N GLY A 85 12.28 -1.00 16.35
CA GLY A 85 11.70 -2.31 16.06
C GLY A 85 12.69 -3.27 15.40
N TRP A 86 12.15 -4.32 14.79
CA TRP A 86 12.91 -5.29 14.00
C TRP A 86 12.34 -5.37 12.59
N ARG A 87 13.14 -5.83 11.63
CA ARG A 87 12.67 -6.07 10.27
C ARG A 87 11.86 -7.37 10.25
N GLY A 88 10.59 -7.30 9.85
CA GLY A 88 9.75 -8.49 9.68
C GLY A 88 10.07 -9.27 8.41
N LYS A 89 9.67 -10.54 8.34
CA LYS A 89 9.92 -11.40 7.16
C LYS A 89 9.37 -10.82 5.85
N HIS A 90 8.30 -10.04 5.92
CA HIS A 90 7.72 -9.25 4.82
C HIS A 90 8.47 -7.96 4.49
N THR A 91 9.67 -7.76 5.05
CA THR A 91 10.63 -6.67 4.82
C THR A 91 10.34 -5.32 5.45
N LEU A 92 9.15 -5.08 6.01
CA LEU A 92 8.82 -3.84 6.71
C LEU A 92 9.28 -3.86 8.18
N LEU A 93 9.24 -2.70 8.83
CA LEU A 93 9.55 -2.58 10.25
C LEU A 93 8.36 -3.06 11.07
N LEU A 94 8.65 -3.85 12.10
CA LEU A 94 7.70 -4.29 13.11
C LEU A 94 8.09 -3.71 14.45
N ASN A 95 7.08 -3.20 15.16
CA ASN A 95 7.18 -2.73 16.52
C ASN A 95 6.25 -3.57 17.41
N ARG A 96 6.70 -3.88 18.63
CA ARG A 96 5.98 -4.75 19.56
C ARG A 96 4.59 -4.23 19.93
N GLU A 97 4.48 -2.91 20.07
CA GLU A 97 3.26 -2.22 20.52
C GLU A 97 2.46 -1.60 19.38
N ARG A 98 3.11 -1.30 18.24
CA ARG A 98 2.50 -0.55 17.13
C ARG A 98 2.29 -1.36 15.85
N GLY A 99 2.76 -2.61 15.80
CA GLY A 99 2.67 -3.43 14.59
C GLY A 99 3.58 -2.93 13.48
N SER A 100 3.08 -2.81 12.25
CA SER A 100 3.78 -2.27 11.07
C SER A 100 3.03 -1.14 10.36
N MET A 101 1.84 -0.76 10.83
CA MET A 101 0.95 0.20 10.17
C MET A 101 1.23 1.64 10.63
N PHE A 102 2.47 2.09 10.45
CA PHE A 102 2.91 3.45 10.76
C PHE A 102 3.92 3.94 9.73
N PHE A 103 4.11 5.25 9.66
CA PHE A 103 5.09 5.89 8.78
C PHE A 103 6.44 6.05 9.47
N LEU A 104 7.50 6.07 8.66
CA LEU A 104 8.86 6.38 9.09
C LEU A 104 9.30 7.75 8.58
N GLY A 105 10.19 8.36 9.33
CA GLY A 105 10.95 9.51 8.90
C GLY A 105 12.10 9.77 9.86
N GLU A 106 13.11 10.46 9.36
CA GLU A 106 14.41 10.61 10.00
C GLU A 106 14.78 12.07 10.19
N ILE A 107 15.52 12.33 11.26
CA ILE A 107 16.25 13.59 11.46
C ILE A 107 17.72 13.23 11.55
N TYR A 108 18.48 13.61 10.54
CA TYR A 108 19.93 13.56 10.58
C TYR A 108 20.39 14.77 11.37
N THR A 109 21.29 14.59 12.33
CA THR A 109 21.74 15.66 13.21
C THR A 109 23.23 15.53 13.53
N SER A 110 23.91 16.65 13.73
CA SER A 110 25.30 16.69 14.20
C SER A 110 25.42 16.49 15.72
N LEU A 111 24.31 16.34 16.43
CA LEU A 111 24.29 16.04 17.86
C LEU A 111 24.88 14.66 18.14
N GLN A 112 25.68 14.58 19.20
CA GLN A 112 26.18 13.31 19.72
C GLN A 112 25.10 12.70 20.62
N LEU A 113 24.38 11.70 20.10
CA LEU A 113 23.34 10.99 20.82
C LEU A 113 23.83 9.60 21.22
N ALA A 114 23.45 9.15 22.43
CA ALA A 114 23.72 7.79 22.84
C ALA A 114 22.92 6.81 21.95
N PRO A 115 23.54 5.71 21.48
CA PRO A 115 22.81 4.72 20.71
C PRO A 115 21.73 4.06 21.58
N PRO A 116 20.55 3.76 21.02
CA PRO A 116 19.50 3.07 21.76
C PRO A 116 19.84 1.59 21.95
N ALA A 117 19.10 0.93 22.85
CA ALA A 117 19.20 -0.52 23.00
C ALA A 117 18.75 -1.24 21.72
N ALA A 118 19.47 -2.29 21.35
CA ALA A 118 19.08 -3.16 20.25
C ALA A 118 17.78 -3.90 20.58
N GLN A 119 16.94 -4.10 19.55
CA GLN A 119 15.71 -4.88 19.65
C GLN A 119 15.92 -6.29 19.10
N ASN A 120 15.26 -7.26 19.72
CA ASN A 120 15.28 -8.65 19.25
C ASN A 120 14.28 -8.85 18.09
N GLU A 121 14.57 -9.80 17.20
CA GLU A 121 13.59 -10.26 16.21
C GLU A 121 12.51 -11.12 16.89
N HIS A 122 11.24 -10.90 16.52
CA HIS A 122 10.12 -11.62 17.12
C HIS A 122 9.22 -12.34 16.10
N CYS A 123 9.66 -12.54 14.85
CA CYS A 123 8.88 -13.32 13.89
C CYS A 123 8.89 -14.83 14.18
N GLY A 124 9.98 -15.35 14.77
CA GLY A 124 10.11 -16.78 15.09
C GLY A 124 9.87 -17.67 13.87
N THR A 125 9.08 -18.73 14.03
CA THR A 125 8.75 -19.68 12.94
C THR A 125 7.60 -19.21 12.03
N CYS A 126 6.94 -18.08 12.32
CA CYS A 126 5.77 -17.61 11.55
C CYS A 126 6.11 -17.35 10.07
N THR A 127 5.25 -17.81 9.16
CA THR A 127 5.35 -17.60 7.70
C THR A 127 4.12 -16.91 7.09
N ALA A 128 3.14 -16.51 7.90
CA ALA A 128 1.84 -16.02 7.42
C ALA A 128 1.91 -14.99 6.29
N CYS A 129 2.80 -13.99 6.42
CA CYS A 129 2.98 -12.95 5.40
C CYS A 129 3.56 -13.47 4.06
N ILE A 130 4.38 -14.51 4.10
CA ILE A 130 4.92 -15.21 2.93
C ILE A 130 3.79 -15.97 2.26
N ASP A 131 3.08 -16.78 3.04
CA ASP A 131 2.06 -17.70 2.57
C ASP A 131 0.87 -16.97 1.93
N VAL A 132 0.44 -15.83 2.51
CA VAL A 132 -0.70 -15.05 2.00
C VAL A 132 -0.39 -14.23 0.74
N CYS A 133 0.89 -14.01 0.41
CA CYS A 133 1.28 -13.08 -0.65
C CYS A 133 0.70 -13.53 -2.00
N PRO A 134 -0.23 -12.78 -2.64
CA PRO A 134 -1.01 -13.33 -3.75
C PRO A 134 -0.18 -13.70 -4.98
N THR A 135 0.94 -12.99 -5.17
CA THR A 135 1.88 -13.19 -6.29
C THR A 135 3.16 -13.90 -5.87
N GLN A 136 3.23 -14.36 -4.61
CA GLN A 136 4.42 -14.98 -4.02
C GLN A 136 5.68 -14.10 -4.20
N ALA A 137 5.51 -12.79 -3.98
CA ALA A 137 6.58 -11.82 -4.08
C ALA A 137 7.57 -11.92 -2.92
N ILE A 138 7.15 -12.38 -1.74
CA ILE A 138 8.05 -12.63 -0.62
C ILE A 138 8.65 -14.02 -0.81
N ILE A 139 9.83 -14.10 -1.42
CA ILE A 139 10.49 -15.36 -1.80
C ILE A 139 11.26 -16.02 -0.64
N GLY A 140 11.21 -15.42 0.54
CA GLY A 140 11.79 -15.93 1.78
C GLY A 140 11.89 -14.84 2.85
N PRO A 141 12.30 -15.20 4.09
CA PRO A 141 12.50 -14.22 5.16
C PRO A 141 13.39 -13.07 4.72
N HIS A 142 12.88 -11.83 4.82
CA HIS A 142 13.59 -10.60 4.47
C HIS A 142 13.93 -10.45 2.97
N ARG A 143 13.36 -11.29 2.11
CA ARG A 143 13.62 -11.32 0.66
C ARG A 143 12.32 -11.10 -0.12
N LEU A 144 12.26 -9.98 -0.83
CA LEU A 144 11.13 -9.59 -1.66
C LEU A 144 11.59 -9.43 -3.12
N ASP A 145 10.91 -10.08 -4.06
CA ASP A 145 11.01 -9.75 -5.48
C ASP A 145 9.99 -8.66 -5.81
N ALA A 146 10.47 -7.41 -5.88
CA ALA A 146 9.62 -6.25 -6.14
C ALA A 146 8.85 -6.37 -7.46
N ARG A 147 9.40 -7.05 -8.47
CA ARG A 147 8.75 -7.21 -9.79
C ARG A 147 7.45 -8.01 -9.72
N LYS A 148 7.26 -8.78 -8.66
CA LYS A 148 6.02 -9.54 -8.38
C LYS A 148 5.11 -8.82 -7.39
N CYS A 149 5.63 -7.87 -6.60
CA CYS A 149 4.89 -7.24 -5.52
C CYS A 149 3.76 -6.36 -6.06
N ILE A 150 2.51 -6.62 -5.66
CA ILE A 150 1.35 -5.84 -6.13
C ILE A 150 1.51 -4.34 -5.84
N SER A 151 2.13 -3.98 -4.72
CA SER A 151 2.43 -2.59 -4.39
C SER A 151 3.33 -1.95 -5.46
N TYR A 152 4.40 -2.63 -5.86
CA TYR A 152 5.26 -2.18 -6.97
C TYR A 152 4.52 -2.15 -8.30
N LEU A 153 3.76 -3.20 -8.63
CA LEU A 153 3.01 -3.31 -9.89
C LEU A 153 2.00 -2.16 -10.06
N THR A 154 1.34 -1.75 -8.99
CA THR A 154 0.33 -0.69 -9.02
C THR A 154 0.93 0.72 -8.97
N ILE A 155 2.09 0.91 -8.35
CA ILE A 155 2.66 2.23 -8.05
C ILE A 155 3.88 2.57 -8.92
N GLU A 156 4.87 1.67 -8.94
CA GLU A 156 6.20 1.95 -9.51
C GLU A 156 6.31 1.51 -10.97
N LEU A 157 5.68 0.39 -11.32
CA LEU A 157 5.68 -0.11 -12.69
C LEU A 157 5.00 0.90 -13.62
N LYS A 158 5.73 1.39 -14.62
CA LYS A 158 5.22 2.33 -15.62
C LYS A 158 4.57 1.64 -16.82
N SER A 159 5.07 0.47 -17.19
CA SER A 159 4.62 -0.31 -18.34
C SER A 159 3.38 -1.16 -18.03
N ALA A 160 3.03 -2.04 -18.97
CA ALA A 160 1.99 -3.03 -18.79
C ALA A 160 2.26 -3.95 -17.60
N ILE A 161 1.21 -4.28 -16.84
CA ILE A 161 1.26 -5.28 -15.77
C ILE A 161 1.36 -6.65 -16.44
N PRO A 162 2.37 -7.49 -16.09
CA PRO A 162 2.50 -8.82 -16.67
C PRO A 162 1.22 -9.66 -16.47
N VAL A 163 0.79 -10.36 -17.52
CA VAL A 163 -0.49 -11.07 -17.58
C VAL A 163 -0.63 -12.08 -16.44
N GLU A 164 0.46 -12.76 -16.08
CA GLU A 164 0.51 -13.76 -15.01
C GLU A 164 0.15 -13.23 -13.63
N PHE A 165 0.27 -11.91 -13.39
CA PHE A 165 -0.06 -11.31 -12.09
C PHE A 165 -1.46 -10.69 -12.04
N ARG A 166 -2.08 -10.40 -13.19
CA ARG A 166 -3.34 -9.64 -13.26
C ARG A 166 -4.47 -10.28 -12.45
N LYS A 167 -4.63 -11.60 -12.50
CA LYS A 167 -5.66 -12.32 -11.70
C LYS A 167 -5.41 -12.23 -10.20
N ALA A 168 -4.17 -12.43 -9.78
CA ALA A 168 -3.78 -12.42 -8.37
C ALA A 168 -3.89 -11.03 -7.71
N MET A 169 -3.98 -9.95 -8.50
CA MET A 169 -4.18 -8.60 -7.97
C MET A 169 -5.56 -8.41 -7.33
N GLY A 170 -6.57 -9.17 -7.76
CA GLY A 170 -7.96 -9.00 -7.31
C GLY A 170 -8.42 -7.57 -7.56
N ASN A 171 -8.94 -6.91 -6.53
CA ASN A 171 -9.45 -5.54 -6.57
C ASN A 171 -8.46 -4.44 -6.12
N ARG A 172 -7.16 -4.77 -5.97
CA ARG A 172 -6.11 -3.81 -5.54
C ARG A 172 -5.74 -2.87 -6.66
N ILE A 173 -6.07 -1.59 -6.52
CA ILE A 173 -5.80 -0.57 -7.54
C ILE A 173 -4.65 0.37 -7.18
N TYR A 174 -4.23 0.40 -5.91
CA TYR A 174 -3.08 1.17 -5.45
C TYR A 174 -2.50 0.61 -4.15
N GLY A 175 -1.27 0.09 -4.19
CA GLY A 175 -0.65 -0.55 -3.02
C GLY A 175 -1.24 -1.93 -2.71
N CYS A 176 -0.76 -2.55 -1.64
CA CYS A 176 -1.20 -3.86 -1.17
C CYS A 176 -0.81 -4.03 0.30
N ASP A 177 -1.76 -4.39 1.16
CA ASP A 177 -1.53 -4.55 2.60
C ASP A 177 -1.59 -6.00 3.08
N ASP A 178 -1.80 -6.97 2.19
CA ASP A 178 -1.99 -8.40 2.53
C ASP A 178 -0.98 -8.94 3.55
N CYS A 179 0.31 -8.68 3.32
CA CYS A 179 1.38 -9.17 4.17
C CYS A 179 1.39 -8.49 5.56
N GLN A 180 0.80 -7.30 5.67
CA GLN A 180 0.61 -6.59 6.93
C GLN A 180 -0.69 -7.04 7.62
N LEU A 181 -1.81 -7.14 6.91
CA LEU A 181 -3.11 -7.49 7.48
C LEU A 181 -3.12 -8.87 8.16
N VAL A 182 -2.34 -9.82 7.63
CA VAL A 182 -2.18 -11.16 8.24
C VAL A 182 -1.11 -11.19 9.35
N CYS A 183 -0.33 -10.12 9.53
CA CYS A 183 0.79 -10.14 10.46
C CYS A 183 0.27 -10.14 11.91
N PRO A 184 0.62 -11.14 12.75
CA PRO A 184 0.08 -11.25 14.10
C PRO A 184 0.51 -10.11 15.03
N TRP A 185 1.53 -9.34 14.67
CA TRP A 185 1.97 -8.16 15.41
C TRP A 185 1.05 -6.95 15.20
N ASN A 186 0.27 -6.92 14.11
CA ASN A 186 -0.70 -5.85 13.86
C ASN A 186 -1.94 -5.93 14.75
N LYS A 187 -2.14 -7.03 15.50
CA LYS A 187 -3.20 -7.11 16.53
C LYS A 187 -2.97 -6.17 17.70
N PHE A 188 -1.73 -5.74 17.90
CA PHE A 188 -1.35 -4.78 18.92
C PHE A 188 -1.39 -3.33 18.39
N ALA A 189 -1.49 -3.15 17.07
CA ALA A 189 -1.47 -1.82 16.48
C ALA A 189 -2.64 -0.97 16.97
N GLN A 190 -2.34 0.25 17.41
CA GLN A 190 -3.32 1.22 17.83
C GLN A 190 -3.38 2.36 16.82
N ARG A 191 -4.57 2.64 16.29
CA ARG A 191 -4.78 3.74 15.37
C ARG A 191 -4.68 5.06 16.14
N THR A 192 -3.73 5.91 15.77
CA THR A 192 -3.69 7.31 16.22
C THR A 192 -4.55 8.15 15.27
N PRO A 193 -5.58 8.86 15.75
CA PRO A 193 -6.42 9.69 14.89
C PRO A 193 -5.62 10.95 14.48
N ILE A 194 -5.18 10.98 13.22
CA ILE A 194 -4.50 12.13 12.63
C ILE A 194 -5.40 12.61 11.49
N PRO A 195 -6.02 13.81 11.58
CA PRO A 195 -6.97 14.29 10.56
C PRO A 195 -6.43 14.27 9.13
N ASP A 196 -5.14 14.53 8.95
CA ASP A 196 -4.50 14.47 7.63
C ASP A 196 -4.46 13.05 7.03
N PHE A 197 -4.60 12.00 7.83
CA PHE A 197 -4.58 10.60 7.38
C PHE A 197 -5.97 9.94 7.35
N GLU A 198 -7.03 10.68 7.69
CA GLU A 198 -8.39 10.20 7.51
C GLU A 198 -8.73 10.03 6.01
N PRO A 199 -9.58 9.06 5.64
CA PRO A 199 -9.98 8.85 4.26
C PRO A 199 -10.56 10.10 3.62
N ARG A 200 -10.17 10.35 2.37
CA ARG A 200 -10.65 11.48 1.56
C ARG A 200 -11.35 10.98 0.32
N ASN A 201 -12.32 11.75 -0.18
CA ASN A 201 -13.03 11.49 -1.43
C ASN A 201 -13.72 10.11 -1.51
N GLY A 202 -14.08 9.50 -0.38
CA GLY A 202 -14.72 8.18 -0.34
C GLY A 202 -13.82 7.04 -0.84
N LEU A 203 -12.50 7.24 -0.89
CA LEU A 203 -11.55 6.23 -1.41
C LEU A 203 -11.52 4.92 -0.62
N ASP A 204 -12.05 4.92 0.60
CA ASP A 204 -12.21 3.75 1.44
C ASP A 204 -13.45 2.92 1.09
N SER A 205 -14.46 3.49 0.42
CA SER A 205 -15.73 2.82 0.07
C SER A 205 -16.07 2.80 -1.43
N ALA A 206 -15.30 3.49 -2.26
CA ALA A 206 -15.60 3.65 -3.69
C ALA A 206 -15.62 2.32 -4.47
N THR A 207 -16.47 2.26 -5.48
CA THR A 207 -16.57 1.10 -6.39
C THR A 207 -15.56 1.20 -7.52
N LEU A 208 -15.19 0.05 -8.12
CA LEU A 208 -14.31 0.03 -9.28
C LEU A 208 -14.88 0.83 -10.46
N VAL A 209 -16.17 0.66 -10.74
CA VAL A 209 -16.86 1.36 -11.85
C VAL A 209 -16.87 2.87 -11.64
N GLU A 210 -17.15 3.34 -10.41
CA GLU A 210 -17.13 4.77 -10.07
C GLU A 210 -15.75 5.38 -10.35
N LEU A 211 -14.68 4.76 -9.85
CA LEU A 211 -13.33 5.28 -10.01
C LEU A 211 -12.81 5.20 -11.45
N PHE A 212 -13.29 4.23 -12.23
CA PHE A 212 -12.95 4.09 -13.65
C PHE A 212 -13.60 5.16 -14.54
N ALA A 213 -14.74 5.69 -14.09
CA ALA A 213 -15.47 6.75 -14.76
C ALA A 213 -14.79 8.12 -14.62
N TRP A 214 -13.86 8.30 -13.68
CA TRP A 214 -13.16 9.57 -13.50
C TRP A 214 -12.47 10.00 -14.79
N THR A 215 -12.60 11.29 -15.11
CA THR A 215 -11.77 11.91 -16.14
C THR A 215 -10.39 12.23 -15.58
N GLU A 216 -9.45 12.61 -16.44
CA GLU A 216 -8.14 13.09 -15.97
C GLU A 216 -8.27 14.36 -15.10
N ALA A 217 -9.25 15.21 -15.39
CA ALA A 217 -9.55 16.39 -14.58
C ALA A 217 -10.05 15.98 -13.19
N ASP A 218 -11.00 15.03 -13.11
CA ASP A 218 -11.50 14.50 -11.83
C ASP A 218 -10.37 13.87 -11.01
N PHE A 219 -9.53 13.03 -11.64
CA PHE A 219 -8.38 12.40 -11.01
C PHE A 219 -7.45 13.45 -10.39
N ASN A 220 -7.08 14.48 -11.16
CA ASN A 220 -6.16 15.51 -10.70
C ASN A 220 -6.74 16.38 -9.58
N GLN A 221 -8.02 16.74 -9.67
CA GLN A 221 -8.71 17.54 -8.67
C GLN A 221 -8.89 16.76 -7.37
N ARG A 222 -9.47 15.55 -7.44
CA ARG A 222 -9.80 14.74 -6.26
C ARG A 222 -8.55 14.25 -5.53
N LEU A 223 -7.51 13.85 -6.27
CA LEU A 223 -6.26 13.36 -5.68
C LEU A 223 -5.24 14.47 -5.38
N GLN A 224 -5.65 15.74 -5.38
CA GLN A 224 -4.78 16.82 -4.94
C GLN A 224 -4.31 16.60 -3.49
N GLY A 225 -2.98 16.51 -3.35
CA GLY A 225 -2.34 16.26 -2.06
C GLY A 225 -2.50 14.83 -1.54
N SER A 226 -2.93 13.88 -2.38
CA SER A 226 -2.85 12.44 -2.12
C SER A 226 -1.54 11.87 -2.70
N PRO A 227 -0.93 10.86 -2.09
CA PRO A 227 0.25 10.21 -2.67
C PRO A 227 -0.09 9.51 -4.00
N ILE A 228 -1.36 9.13 -4.20
CA ILE A 228 -1.83 8.41 -5.40
C ILE A 228 -1.61 9.22 -6.68
N ARG A 229 -1.70 10.56 -6.61
CA ARG A 229 -1.59 11.43 -7.79
C ARG A 229 -0.31 11.20 -8.60
N ARG A 230 0.78 10.73 -7.97
CA ARG A 230 2.07 10.42 -8.61
C ARG A 230 1.97 9.39 -9.73
N ILE A 231 0.95 8.52 -9.73
CA ILE A 231 0.85 7.48 -10.76
C ILE A 231 0.31 8.02 -12.08
N GLY A 232 -0.44 9.13 -12.03
CA GLY A 232 -1.15 9.68 -13.18
C GLY A 232 -2.41 8.89 -13.56
N HIS A 233 -3.30 9.52 -14.31
CA HIS A 233 -4.60 8.97 -14.66
C HIS A 233 -4.51 7.71 -15.56
N GLU A 234 -3.52 7.65 -16.45
CA GLU A 234 -3.30 6.49 -17.32
C GLU A 234 -3.06 5.20 -16.52
N ARG A 235 -2.17 5.24 -15.52
CA ARG A 235 -1.88 4.07 -14.67
C ARG A 235 -3.01 3.77 -13.68
N TRP A 236 -3.76 4.80 -13.27
CA TRP A 236 -4.99 4.63 -12.51
C TRP A 236 -6.00 3.77 -13.28
N LEU A 237 -6.30 4.14 -14.53
CA LEU A 237 -7.19 3.34 -15.39
C LEU A 237 -6.61 1.95 -15.67
N ARG A 238 -5.31 1.84 -15.93
CA ARG A 238 -4.63 0.54 -16.12
C ARG A 238 -4.90 -0.41 -14.93
N ASN A 239 -4.70 0.07 -13.71
CA ASN A 239 -4.88 -0.74 -12.50
C ASN A 239 -6.35 -1.13 -12.30
N ILE A 240 -7.27 -0.18 -12.49
CA ILE A 240 -8.71 -0.43 -12.32
C ILE A 240 -9.23 -1.39 -13.40
N ALA A 241 -8.72 -1.32 -14.64
CA ALA A 241 -9.09 -2.28 -15.68
C ALA A 241 -8.74 -3.73 -15.27
N VAL A 242 -7.57 -3.94 -14.66
CA VAL A 242 -7.21 -5.25 -14.09
C VAL A 242 -8.22 -5.69 -13.02
N ALA A 243 -8.57 -4.79 -12.11
CA ALA A 243 -9.54 -5.09 -11.06
C ALA A 243 -10.95 -5.38 -11.61
N LEU A 244 -11.43 -4.62 -12.61
CA LEU A 244 -12.70 -4.87 -13.29
C LEU A 244 -12.69 -6.23 -14.03
N GLY A 245 -11.56 -6.65 -14.58
CA GLY A 245 -11.41 -7.99 -15.16
C GLY A 245 -11.57 -9.12 -14.13
N ASN A 246 -11.24 -8.85 -12.86
CA ASN A 246 -11.37 -9.80 -11.74
C ASN A 246 -12.72 -9.73 -11.00
N ALA A 247 -13.53 -8.69 -11.26
CA ALA A 247 -14.82 -8.48 -10.61
C ALA A 247 -15.91 -9.44 -11.14
N PRO A 248 -16.99 -9.70 -10.38
CA PRO A 248 -18.15 -10.41 -10.89
C PRO A 248 -18.70 -9.76 -12.16
N THR A 249 -19.20 -10.59 -13.08
CA THR A 249 -19.73 -10.08 -14.33
C THR A 249 -21.05 -9.37 -14.13
N SER A 250 -21.12 -8.12 -14.60
CA SER A 250 -22.32 -7.29 -14.55
C SER A 250 -22.42 -6.38 -15.77
N ALA A 251 -23.61 -5.87 -16.04
CA ALA A 251 -23.82 -4.92 -17.15
C ALA A 251 -23.00 -3.63 -16.95
N SER A 252 -22.89 -3.14 -15.72
CA SER A 252 -22.14 -1.92 -15.38
C SER A 252 -20.64 -2.08 -15.62
N VAL A 253 -20.04 -3.21 -15.22
CA VAL A 253 -18.62 -3.51 -15.49
C VAL A 253 -18.35 -3.59 -16.99
N ASN A 254 -19.18 -4.33 -17.74
CA ASN A 254 -19.03 -4.45 -19.19
C ASN A 254 -19.15 -3.10 -19.90
N GLN A 255 -20.13 -2.27 -19.51
CA GLN A 255 -20.32 -0.93 -20.06
C GLN A 255 -19.14 -0.02 -19.75
N ALA A 256 -18.64 -0.03 -18.51
CA ALA A 256 -17.50 0.77 -18.09
C ALA A 256 -16.23 0.44 -18.91
N LEU A 257 -15.95 -0.85 -19.10
CA LEU A 257 -14.85 -1.31 -19.95
C LEU A 257 -15.03 -0.88 -21.41
N GLN A 258 -16.23 -1.06 -21.97
CA GLN A 258 -16.53 -0.68 -23.35
C GLN A 258 -16.30 0.82 -23.63
N LEU A 259 -16.64 1.69 -22.68
CA LEU A 259 -16.41 3.14 -22.78
C LEU A 259 -14.92 3.51 -22.89
N ARG A 260 -14.01 2.64 -22.47
CA ARG A 260 -12.56 2.85 -22.53
C ARG A 260 -11.84 1.97 -23.56
N ALA A 261 -12.55 1.13 -24.30
CA ALA A 261 -11.95 0.24 -25.31
C ALA A 261 -11.17 1.02 -26.39
N GLY A 262 -11.64 2.22 -26.76
CA GLY A 262 -11.01 3.12 -27.73
C GLY A 262 -10.09 4.19 -27.12
N HIS A 263 -9.65 4.05 -25.87
CA HIS A 263 -8.82 5.05 -25.20
C HIS A 263 -7.53 5.35 -25.99
N SER A 264 -7.02 6.58 -25.97
CA SER A 264 -5.85 7.00 -26.76
C SER A 264 -4.54 6.31 -26.34
N SER A 265 -4.40 6.01 -25.05
CA SER A 265 -3.27 5.23 -24.51
C SER A 265 -3.36 3.74 -24.87
N GLU A 266 -2.30 3.22 -25.49
CA GLU A 266 -2.13 1.79 -25.76
C GLU A 266 -2.12 0.95 -24.47
N LEU A 267 -1.47 1.46 -23.42
CA LEU A 267 -1.40 0.81 -22.12
C LEU A 267 -2.81 0.58 -21.55
N VAL A 268 -3.68 1.59 -21.62
CA VAL A 268 -5.07 1.46 -21.15
C VAL A 268 -5.84 0.48 -22.02
N ARG A 269 -5.74 0.58 -23.35
CA ARG A 269 -6.45 -0.33 -24.27
C ARG A 269 -6.08 -1.79 -24.04
N GLU A 270 -4.81 -2.10 -23.84
CA GLU A 270 -4.33 -3.46 -23.60
C GLU A 270 -4.98 -4.08 -22.34
N HIS A 271 -5.07 -3.29 -21.26
CA HIS A 271 -5.62 -3.78 -19.99
C HIS A 271 -7.15 -3.87 -20.03
N VAL A 272 -7.81 -2.95 -20.75
CA VAL A 272 -9.25 -3.01 -21.01
C VAL A 272 -9.60 -4.22 -21.87
N ALA A 273 -8.84 -4.49 -22.93
CA ALA A 273 -9.06 -5.67 -23.78
C ALA A 273 -8.90 -6.97 -22.99
N TRP A 274 -7.87 -7.06 -22.15
CA TRP A 274 -7.69 -8.20 -21.23
C TRP A 274 -8.87 -8.35 -20.27
N ALA A 275 -9.33 -7.25 -19.66
CA ALA A 275 -10.44 -7.26 -18.73
C ALA A 275 -11.76 -7.70 -19.40
N MET A 276 -12.04 -7.22 -20.61
CA MET A 276 -13.19 -7.64 -21.40
C MET A 276 -13.15 -9.13 -21.73
N ALA A 277 -11.98 -9.67 -22.07
CA ALA A 277 -11.81 -11.10 -22.34
C ALA A 277 -12.07 -11.96 -21.08
N GLU A 278 -11.58 -11.53 -19.91
CA GLU A 278 -11.90 -12.22 -18.65
C GLU A 278 -13.39 -12.13 -18.31
N GLN A 279 -14.01 -10.96 -18.50
CA GLN A 279 -15.46 -10.78 -18.29
C GLN A 279 -16.31 -11.65 -19.22
N GLN A 280 -15.88 -11.90 -20.46
CA GLN A 280 -16.53 -12.85 -21.36
C GLN A 280 -16.38 -14.29 -20.87
N ARG A 281 -15.20 -14.67 -20.38
CA ARG A 281 -14.92 -16.01 -19.85
C ARG A 281 -15.73 -16.34 -18.57
N LEU A 282 -16.12 -15.32 -17.81
CA LEU A 282 -16.89 -15.46 -16.57
C LEU A 282 -18.41 -15.43 -16.78
N ARG A 283 -18.90 -15.15 -17.99
CA ARG A 283 -20.34 -15.22 -18.27
C ARG A 283 -20.82 -16.67 -18.09
N PRO A 284 -21.85 -16.91 -17.28
CA PRO A 284 -22.54 -18.19 -17.32
C PRO A 284 -23.17 -18.38 -18.69
N ASP A 285 -23.12 -19.61 -19.21
CA ASP A 285 -23.82 -20.04 -20.42
C ASP A 285 -25.34 -19.79 -20.33
#